data_AF-A0A2D5PEG5-F1
#
_entry.id   AF-A0A2D5PEG5-F1
#
_cell.length_a   1.000
_cell.length_b   1.000
_cell.length_c   1.000
_cell.angle_alpha   90.00
_cell.angle_beta   90.00
_cell.angle_gamma   90.00
#
_symmetry.space_group_name_H-M   'P 1'
#
loop_
_entity.id
_entity.type
_entity.pdbx_description
1 polymer ?
#
loop_
_entity_poly.entity_id
_entity_poly.type
_entity_poly.pdbx_seq_one_letter_code
_entity_poly.pdbx_strand_id
1 'polypeptide(L)'
;MKKYNHFKELLEHLCNSGRSFISFNEIEKRSEFDSNCVALRYDIHLRDIQNGMDMLKMEEEICGKISSTSFVMFGLAGSTMLESLTELINSRAYDEYIEKCLALGANIEPHISPINDYLYRYQPVWSKYPEELVAKLLIENYEISETPNGLKINIKHDDVFNLAHINLHLVEFIEEFAWNWKSRFGLDINGFAVHGNGLSLNRLLHNGVLMNQLFMADKFPRYFEVHSSKVRRFLSLYSDCTLPYWMWDKPSFKQDNLQLLVHPAQWNDDKIQKCKAASTQLQISKRHLNYPYAAPLDTIINPIHFINSKLGRYEYGEKIKSCYYE
;
A
#
# COMPACT_ATOMS: atom_id res chain seq x y z
N MET A 1 26.68 2.81 10.32
CA MET A 1 25.51 1.90 10.33
C MET A 1 24.40 2.28 11.31
N LYS A 2 24.32 3.51 11.85
CA LYS A 2 23.30 3.92 12.85
C LYS A 2 21.96 4.40 12.26
N LYS A 3 21.66 4.18 10.97
CA LYS A 3 20.57 4.88 10.29
C LYS A 3 19.22 4.14 10.36
N TYR A 4 19.24 2.84 10.61
CA TYR A 4 18.05 1.98 10.55
C TYR A 4 18.02 0.94 11.68
N ASN A 5 18.47 1.30 12.88
CA ASN A 5 18.57 0.34 13.99
C ASN A 5 17.22 -0.31 14.31
N HIS A 6 16.13 0.45 14.21
CA HIS A 6 14.81 -0.08 14.49
C HIS A 6 14.31 -1.08 13.43
N PHE A 7 14.65 -0.86 12.15
CA PHE A 7 14.32 -1.84 11.10
C PHE A 7 15.15 -3.10 11.28
N LYS A 8 16.45 -2.95 11.59
CA LYS A 8 17.35 -4.05 11.92
C LYS A 8 16.80 -4.90 13.07
N GLU A 9 16.43 -4.28 14.18
CA GLU A 9 15.87 -4.96 15.35
C GLU A 9 14.57 -5.70 15.02
N LEU A 10 13.69 -5.10 14.20
CA LEU A 10 12.48 -5.77 13.71
C LEU A 10 12.84 -7.01 12.88
N LEU A 11 13.77 -6.87 11.93
CA LEU A 11 14.16 -7.96 11.04
C LEU A 11 14.83 -9.10 11.81
N GLU A 12 15.73 -8.80 12.74
CA GLU A 12 16.33 -9.77 13.67
C GLU A 12 15.25 -10.47 14.50
N HIS A 13 14.26 -9.74 15.02
CA HIS A 13 13.17 -10.34 15.77
C HIS A 13 12.35 -11.31 14.90
N LEU A 14 11.98 -10.91 13.69
CA LEU A 14 11.22 -11.77 12.77
C LEU A 14 12.01 -13.03 12.42
N CYS A 15 13.30 -12.90 12.08
CA CYS A 15 14.17 -14.05 11.77
C CYS A 15 14.38 -14.95 13.00
N ASN A 16 14.54 -14.41 14.22
CA ASN A 16 14.66 -15.18 15.45
C ASN A 16 13.36 -15.83 15.94
N SER A 17 12.20 -15.32 15.51
CA SER A 17 10.89 -15.89 15.86
C SER A 17 10.52 -17.15 15.08
N GLY A 18 11.39 -17.61 14.17
CA GLY A 18 11.15 -18.78 13.32
C GLY A 18 10.11 -18.54 12.23
N ARG A 19 9.83 -17.27 11.89
CA ARG A 19 8.90 -16.92 10.81
C ARG A 19 9.51 -17.22 9.44
N SER A 20 8.70 -17.77 8.55
CA SER A 20 9.10 -18.00 7.16
C SER A 20 8.89 -16.75 6.33
N PHE A 21 9.96 -16.25 5.70
CA PHE A 21 9.88 -15.11 4.78
C PHE A 21 9.44 -15.58 3.40
N ILE A 22 8.37 -14.98 2.89
CA ILE A 22 7.77 -15.29 1.59
C ILE A 22 7.68 -14.02 0.73
N SER A 23 7.93 -14.18 -0.56
CA SER A 23 7.73 -13.11 -1.55
C SER A 23 6.28 -13.07 -2.06
N PHE A 24 5.88 -11.95 -2.65
CA PHE A 24 4.55 -11.85 -3.25
C PHE A 24 4.36 -12.74 -4.49
N ASN A 25 5.45 -13.00 -5.22
CA ASN A 25 5.45 -13.95 -6.33
C ASN A 25 5.25 -15.39 -5.88
N GLU A 26 5.69 -15.75 -4.67
CA GLU A 26 5.35 -17.04 -4.07
C GLU A 26 3.90 -17.10 -3.62
N ILE A 27 3.35 -16.00 -3.08
CA ILE A 27 1.95 -15.92 -2.67
C ILE A 27 1.00 -16.15 -3.86
N GLU A 28 1.34 -15.61 -5.02
CA GLU A 28 0.54 -15.80 -6.22
C GLU A 28 0.44 -17.29 -6.62
N LYS A 29 1.56 -18.02 -6.53
CA LYS A 29 1.70 -19.41 -7.01
C LYS A 29 1.17 -20.47 -6.04
N ARG A 30 0.92 -20.10 -4.78
CA ARG A 30 0.47 -21.03 -3.74
C ARG A 30 -1.06 -21.04 -3.64
N SER A 31 -1.62 -22.24 -3.45
CA SER A 31 -3.04 -22.44 -3.08
C SER A 31 -3.26 -22.42 -1.57
N GLU A 32 -2.21 -22.71 -0.79
CA GLU A 32 -2.21 -22.81 0.66
C GLU A 32 -0.96 -22.14 1.24
N PHE A 33 -1.07 -21.64 2.47
CA PHE A 33 0.01 -20.93 3.16
C PHE A 33 0.35 -21.62 4.48
N ASP A 34 1.64 -21.77 4.72
CA ASP A 34 2.14 -22.15 6.04
C ASP A 34 1.71 -21.09 7.05
N SER A 35 1.28 -21.54 8.24
CA SER A 35 1.16 -20.64 9.40
C SER A 35 2.54 -20.12 9.79
N ASN A 36 2.61 -18.92 10.35
CA ASN A 36 3.84 -18.27 10.79
C ASN A 36 4.73 -17.71 9.66
N CYS A 37 4.12 -17.10 8.63
CA CYS A 37 4.87 -16.44 7.55
C CYS A 37 4.86 -14.91 7.65
N VAL A 38 5.84 -14.27 6.98
CA VAL A 38 5.93 -12.83 6.82
C VAL A 38 6.25 -12.49 5.37
N ALA A 39 5.48 -11.57 4.79
CA ALA A 39 5.76 -10.94 3.52
C ALA A 39 6.20 -9.48 3.74
N LEU A 40 7.43 -9.16 3.34
CA LEU A 40 7.95 -7.80 3.37
C LEU A 40 7.64 -7.11 2.04
N ARG A 41 6.85 -6.03 2.11
CA ARG A 41 6.50 -5.17 0.98
C ARG A 41 7.28 -3.86 1.10
N TYR A 42 8.18 -3.58 0.18
CA TYR A 42 8.85 -2.29 0.11
C TYR A 42 8.21 -1.43 -0.98
N ASP A 43 7.49 -0.38 -0.59
CA ASP A 43 6.97 0.60 -1.56
C ASP A 43 8.05 1.66 -1.82
N ILE A 44 8.63 1.62 -3.01
CA ILE A 44 9.79 2.43 -3.39
C ILE A 44 9.33 3.63 -4.21
N HIS A 45 9.25 4.79 -3.56
CA HIS A 45 9.22 6.09 -4.23
C HIS A 45 10.64 6.62 -4.37
N LEU A 46 10.83 7.74 -5.08
CA LEU A 46 12.15 8.34 -5.31
C LEU A 46 12.96 8.54 -4.01
N ARG A 47 12.30 9.07 -2.97
CA ARG A 47 12.93 9.30 -1.65
C ARG A 47 13.35 8.01 -0.94
N ASP A 48 12.76 6.88 -1.33
CA ASP A 48 12.99 5.58 -0.72
C ASP A 48 14.17 4.85 -1.36
N ILE A 49 14.57 5.16 -2.60
CA ILE A 49 15.56 4.42 -3.39
C ILE A 49 16.85 4.09 -2.62
N GLN A 50 17.50 5.10 -2.04
CA GLN A 50 18.78 4.88 -1.34
C GLN A 50 18.58 3.99 -0.11
N ASN A 51 17.55 4.27 0.69
CA ASN A 51 17.28 3.51 1.89
C ASN A 51 16.80 2.09 1.57
N GLY A 52 16.06 1.91 0.47
CA GLY A 52 15.61 0.62 -0.03
C GLY A 52 16.78 -0.29 -0.38
N MET A 53 17.82 0.25 -1.02
CA MET A 53 19.05 -0.52 -1.28
C MET A 53 19.77 -0.94 0.00
N ASP A 54 19.81 -0.05 1.00
CA ASP A 54 20.42 -0.37 2.30
C ASP A 54 19.62 -1.48 3.02
N MET A 55 18.29 -1.44 2.95
CA MET A 55 17.41 -2.43 3.56
C MET A 55 17.50 -3.81 2.90
N LEU A 56 17.60 -3.88 1.56
CA LEU A 56 17.80 -5.16 0.86
C LEU A 56 19.10 -5.85 1.30
N LYS A 57 20.20 -5.08 1.39
CA LYS A 57 21.49 -5.60 1.88
C LYS A 57 21.41 -6.05 3.33
N MET A 58 20.67 -5.31 4.16
CA MET A 58 20.44 -5.66 5.56
C MET A 58 19.63 -6.97 5.70
N GLU A 59 18.66 -7.18 4.82
CA GLU A 59 17.89 -8.42 4.75
C GLU A 59 18.78 -9.62 4.40
N GLU A 60 19.64 -9.45 3.38
CA GLU A 60 20.64 -10.45 3.01
C GLU A 60 21.61 -10.76 4.17
N GLU A 61 22.11 -9.72 4.86
CA GLU A 61 23.05 -9.86 5.98
C GLU A 61 22.43 -10.61 7.18
N ILE A 62 21.19 -10.26 7.56
CA ILE A 62 20.55 -10.76 8.78
C ILE A 62 19.86 -12.11 8.56
N CYS A 63 19.17 -12.25 7.42
CA CYS A 63 18.33 -13.41 7.15
C CYS A 63 18.94 -14.35 6.10
N GLY A 64 20.12 -14.01 5.57
CA GLY A 64 20.89 -14.84 4.63
C GLY A 64 20.33 -14.88 3.21
N LYS A 65 19.25 -14.14 2.93
CA LYS A 65 18.58 -14.05 1.63
C LYS A 65 17.71 -12.80 1.54
N ILE A 66 17.48 -12.32 0.33
CA ILE A 66 16.48 -11.29 0.03
C ILE A 66 15.17 -11.99 -0.34
N SER A 67 14.14 -11.83 0.50
CA SER A 67 12.80 -12.39 0.32
C SER A 67 11.72 -11.33 0.13
N SER A 68 11.99 -10.08 0.50
CA SER A 68 11.12 -8.94 0.24
C SER A 68 10.78 -8.80 -1.25
N THR A 69 9.66 -8.13 -1.51
CA THR A 69 9.30 -7.65 -2.85
C THR A 69 9.31 -6.13 -2.83
N SER A 70 10.14 -5.54 -3.68
CA SER A 70 10.16 -4.09 -3.91
C SER A 70 9.14 -3.74 -4.98
N PHE A 71 8.11 -2.99 -4.59
CA PHE A 71 7.16 -2.38 -5.50
C PHE A 71 7.68 -1.01 -5.89
N VAL A 72 8.14 -0.85 -7.13
CA VAL A 72 8.85 0.36 -7.57
C VAL A 72 7.94 1.28 -8.36
N MET A 73 7.85 2.54 -7.93
CA MET A 73 7.10 3.58 -8.62
C MET A 73 7.89 4.02 -9.84
N PHE A 74 7.49 3.58 -11.03
CA PHE A 74 8.17 3.94 -12.28
C PHE A 74 7.13 4.46 -13.27
N GLY A 75 7.50 5.45 -14.08
CA GLY A 75 6.73 5.83 -15.27
C GLY A 75 5.32 6.36 -15.00
N LEU A 76 5.09 7.05 -13.89
CA LEU A 76 3.79 7.67 -13.62
C LEU A 76 3.55 8.91 -14.48
N ALA A 77 2.32 9.06 -14.95
CA ALA A 77 1.85 10.32 -15.51
C ALA A 77 1.40 11.19 -14.34
N GLY A 78 2.25 12.13 -13.95
CA GLY A 78 1.89 13.11 -12.93
C GLY A 78 0.57 13.81 -13.26
N SER A 79 -0.22 14.13 -12.24
CA SER A 79 -1.49 14.84 -12.35
C SER A 79 -1.35 16.26 -12.93
N THR A 80 -0.11 16.73 -13.06
CA THR A 80 0.27 17.95 -13.76
C THR A 80 1.45 17.70 -14.72
N MET A 81 1.64 18.61 -15.69
CA MET A 81 2.81 18.59 -16.57
C MET A 81 4.13 18.67 -15.78
N LEU A 82 4.14 19.43 -14.67
CA LEU A 82 5.31 19.55 -13.79
C LEU A 82 5.64 18.23 -13.09
N GLU A 83 4.61 17.54 -12.56
CA GLU A 83 4.79 16.22 -11.96
C GLU A 83 5.26 15.20 -12.99
N SER A 84 4.68 15.18 -14.18
CA SER A 84 5.12 14.30 -15.28
C SER A 84 6.57 14.56 -15.69
N LEU A 85 6.98 15.84 -15.79
CA LEU A 85 8.36 16.21 -16.08
C LEU A 85 9.31 15.81 -14.95
N THR A 86 8.87 15.95 -13.70
CA THR A 86 9.62 15.55 -12.51
C THR A 86 9.85 14.04 -12.51
N GLU A 87 8.81 13.24 -12.75
CA GLU A 87 8.94 11.78 -12.87
C GLU A 87 9.86 11.37 -14.04
N LEU A 88 9.79 12.07 -15.17
CA LEU A 88 10.72 11.82 -16.28
C LEU A 88 12.17 12.10 -15.89
N ILE A 89 12.45 13.21 -15.20
CA ILE A 89 13.79 13.56 -14.70
C ILE A 89 14.29 12.50 -13.71
N ASN A 90 13.38 12.01 -12.85
CA ASN A 90 13.70 11.04 -11.81
C ASN A 90 13.79 9.59 -12.32
N SER A 91 13.33 9.31 -13.54
CA SER A 91 13.27 7.96 -14.13
C SER A 91 14.60 7.21 -14.05
N ARG A 92 15.72 7.92 -14.25
CA ARG A 92 17.07 7.33 -14.15
C ARG A 92 17.36 6.73 -12.78
N ALA A 93 16.92 7.37 -11.69
CA ALA A 93 17.15 6.84 -10.35
C ALA A 93 16.40 5.53 -10.14
N TYR A 94 15.18 5.44 -10.65
CA TYR A 94 14.39 4.20 -10.61
C TYR A 94 15.02 3.10 -11.47
N ASP A 95 15.53 3.42 -12.67
CA ASP A 95 16.26 2.45 -13.50
C ASP A 95 17.45 1.87 -12.74
N GLU A 96 18.30 2.75 -12.19
CA GLU A 96 19.50 2.33 -11.44
C GLU A 96 19.13 1.49 -10.20
N TYR A 97 17.99 1.77 -9.57
CA TYR A 97 17.48 0.96 -8.45
C TYR A 97 17.02 -0.43 -8.92
N ILE A 98 16.22 -0.48 -9.99
CA ILE A 98 15.69 -1.72 -10.57
C ILE A 98 16.84 -2.62 -11.04
N GLU A 99 17.81 -2.08 -11.78
CA GLU A 99 19.00 -2.81 -12.23
C GLU A 99 19.80 -3.41 -11.06
N LYS A 100 19.98 -2.64 -9.97
CA LYS A 100 20.65 -3.14 -8.76
C LYS A 100 19.83 -4.24 -8.06
N CYS A 101 18.51 -4.11 -7.99
CA CYS A 101 17.65 -5.14 -7.42
C CYS A 101 17.76 -6.44 -8.22
N LEU A 102 17.75 -6.35 -9.56
CA LEU A 102 17.94 -7.49 -10.45
C LEU A 102 19.30 -8.16 -10.26
N ALA A 103 20.37 -7.36 -10.15
CA ALA A 103 21.72 -7.88 -9.89
C ALA A 103 21.84 -8.62 -8.55
N LEU A 104 21.02 -8.26 -7.56
CA LEU A 104 20.93 -8.93 -6.26
C LEU A 104 19.95 -10.11 -6.24
N GLY A 105 19.24 -10.38 -7.34
CA GLY A 105 18.18 -11.40 -7.39
C GLY A 105 16.97 -11.08 -6.53
N ALA A 106 16.74 -9.80 -6.21
CA ALA A 106 15.57 -9.35 -5.44
C ALA A 106 14.28 -9.47 -6.26
N ASN A 107 13.15 -9.72 -5.57
CA ASN A 107 11.84 -9.67 -6.23
C ASN A 107 11.44 -8.22 -6.43
N ILE A 108 11.07 -7.88 -7.66
CA ILE A 108 10.59 -6.54 -8.00
C ILE A 108 9.30 -6.63 -8.79
N GLU A 109 8.36 -5.78 -8.44
CA GLU A 109 7.09 -5.64 -9.13
C GLU A 109 6.76 -4.14 -9.26
N PRO A 110 5.86 -3.75 -10.17
CA PRO A 110 5.48 -2.36 -10.31
C PRO A 110 4.64 -1.82 -9.15
N HIS A 111 4.92 -0.57 -8.77
CA HIS A 111 4.04 0.25 -7.95
C HIS A 111 3.36 1.31 -8.83
N ILE A 112 2.05 1.20 -9.03
CA ILE A 112 1.31 2.05 -9.98
C ILE A 112 0.19 2.83 -9.30
N SER A 113 -0.28 3.90 -9.93
CA SER A 113 -1.48 4.63 -9.51
C SER A 113 -2.43 4.86 -10.70
N PRO A 114 -3.01 3.78 -11.25
CA PRO A 114 -3.76 3.81 -12.50
C PRO A 114 -4.99 4.72 -12.41
N ILE A 115 -5.56 4.92 -11.21
CA ILE A 115 -6.65 5.86 -10.98
C ILE A 115 -6.18 7.31 -11.10
N ASN A 116 -4.99 7.65 -10.60
CA ASN A 116 -4.43 9.00 -10.78
C ASN A 116 -4.15 9.29 -12.25
N ASP A 117 -3.53 8.32 -12.93
CA ASP A 117 -3.23 8.43 -14.35
C ASP A 117 -4.51 8.55 -15.19
N TYR A 118 -5.57 7.79 -14.84
CA TYR A 118 -6.89 7.94 -15.44
C TYR A 118 -7.47 9.33 -15.18
N LEU A 119 -7.49 9.80 -13.93
CA LEU A 119 -8.08 11.08 -13.56
C LEU A 119 -7.31 12.27 -14.16
N TYR A 120 -6.03 12.09 -14.47
CA TYR A 120 -5.24 13.03 -15.25
C TYR A 120 -5.73 13.11 -16.70
N ARG A 121 -5.90 11.96 -17.38
CA ARG A 121 -6.34 11.90 -18.78
C ARG A 121 -7.83 12.23 -18.95
N TYR A 122 -8.65 11.87 -17.97
CA TYR A 122 -10.12 11.88 -18.01
C TYR A 122 -10.69 12.49 -16.73
N GLN A 123 -10.35 13.74 -16.45
CA GLN A 123 -10.76 14.42 -15.21
C GLN A 123 -12.29 14.45 -15.06
N PRO A 124 -12.87 13.71 -14.10
CA PRO A 124 -14.30 13.64 -13.96
C PRO A 124 -14.80 14.79 -13.10
N VAL A 125 -16.02 15.23 -13.38
CA VAL A 125 -16.70 16.32 -12.65
C VAL A 125 -16.92 16.01 -11.16
N TRP A 126 -17.02 14.73 -10.80
CA TRP A 126 -17.24 14.27 -9.43
C TRP A 126 -15.98 14.21 -8.57
N SER A 127 -14.78 14.38 -9.15
CA SER A 127 -13.51 14.36 -8.40
C SER A 127 -13.43 15.43 -7.31
N LYS A 128 -14.28 16.46 -7.40
CA LYS A 128 -14.39 17.58 -6.46
C LYS A 128 -15.56 17.47 -5.49
N TYR A 129 -16.33 16.38 -5.52
CA TYR A 129 -17.49 16.23 -4.65
C TYR A 129 -17.06 16.04 -3.18
N PRO A 130 -17.81 16.63 -2.23
CA PRO A 130 -17.63 16.35 -0.81
C PRO A 130 -17.77 14.86 -0.52
N GLU A 131 -17.00 14.37 0.46
CA GLU A 131 -16.95 12.95 0.82
C GLU A 131 -18.33 12.39 1.19
N GLU A 132 -19.16 13.17 1.89
CA GLU A 132 -20.51 12.76 2.27
C GLU A 132 -21.44 12.56 1.06
N LEU A 133 -21.30 13.43 0.05
CA LEU A 133 -22.07 13.29 -1.20
C LEU A 133 -21.61 12.06 -1.98
N VAL A 134 -20.29 11.84 -2.06
CA VAL A 134 -19.74 10.65 -2.72
C VAL A 134 -20.24 9.37 -2.03
N ALA A 135 -20.22 9.32 -0.70
CA ALA A 135 -20.71 8.17 0.07
C ALA A 135 -22.18 7.87 -0.20
N LYS A 136 -23.03 8.91 -0.23
CA LYS A 136 -24.46 8.77 -0.54
C LYS A 136 -24.67 8.21 -1.95
N LEU A 137 -24.03 8.82 -2.95
CA LEU A 137 -24.13 8.40 -4.35
C LEU A 137 -23.60 6.98 -4.56
N LEU A 138 -22.53 6.59 -3.85
CA LEU A 138 -22.00 5.23 -3.85
C LEU A 138 -23.04 4.22 -3.36
N ILE A 139 -23.65 4.49 -2.19
CA ILE A 139 -24.68 3.60 -1.62
C ILE A 139 -25.90 3.52 -2.53
N GLU A 140 -26.31 4.63 -3.13
CA GLU A 140 -27.49 4.63 -3.99
C GLU A 140 -27.23 3.81 -5.27
N ASN A 141 -26.08 3.99 -5.90
CA ASN A 141 -25.87 3.54 -7.28
C ASN A 141 -25.02 2.27 -7.43
N TYR A 142 -24.28 1.86 -6.41
CA TYR A 142 -23.33 0.74 -6.51
C TYR A 142 -23.53 -0.32 -5.42
N GLU A 143 -23.04 -1.51 -5.72
CA GLU A 143 -22.90 -2.62 -4.77
C GLU A 143 -21.49 -3.18 -4.87
N ILE A 144 -20.85 -3.43 -3.73
CA ILE A 144 -19.53 -4.04 -3.67
C ILE A 144 -19.68 -5.46 -3.15
N SER A 145 -19.22 -6.42 -3.95
CA SER A 145 -19.22 -7.84 -3.61
C SER A 145 -17.79 -8.33 -3.43
N GLU A 146 -17.56 -9.11 -2.38
CA GLU A 146 -16.28 -9.78 -2.15
C GLU A 146 -16.32 -11.23 -2.64
N THR A 147 -15.25 -11.68 -3.30
CA THR A 147 -15.10 -13.06 -3.77
C THR A 147 -13.72 -13.62 -3.38
N PRO A 148 -13.46 -14.92 -3.57
CA PRO A 148 -12.12 -15.49 -3.38
C PRO A 148 -11.00 -14.83 -4.15
N ASN A 149 -11.32 -14.32 -5.34
CA ASN A 149 -10.32 -13.81 -6.27
C ASN A 149 -10.25 -12.27 -6.27
N GLY A 150 -11.04 -11.60 -5.43
CA GLY A 150 -11.00 -10.15 -5.27
C GLY A 150 -12.35 -9.49 -5.06
N LEU A 151 -12.32 -8.16 -5.07
CA LEU A 151 -13.49 -7.31 -4.94
C LEU A 151 -14.09 -6.99 -6.32
N LYS A 152 -15.42 -6.94 -6.37
CA LYS A 152 -16.19 -6.54 -7.55
C LYS A 152 -17.08 -5.37 -7.18
N ILE A 153 -17.16 -4.37 -8.05
CA ILE A 153 -18.17 -3.32 -7.97
C ILE A 153 -19.21 -3.54 -9.07
N ASN A 154 -20.49 -3.56 -8.69
CA ASN A 154 -21.62 -3.67 -9.58
C ASN A 154 -22.39 -2.35 -9.60
N ILE A 155 -22.85 -1.93 -10.78
CA ILE A 155 -23.75 -0.79 -10.94
C ILE A 155 -25.18 -1.28 -10.74
N LYS A 156 -25.91 -0.68 -9.79
CA LYS A 156 -27.32 -1.02 -9.48
C LYS A 156 -28.31 -0.21 -10.29
N HIS A 157 -28.03 1.08 -10.45
CA HIS A 157 -28.89 2.04 -11.11
C HIS A 157 -28.12 2.75 -12.22
N ASP A 158 -27.33 3.76 -11.87
CA ASP A 158 -26.56 4.56 -12.83
C ASP A 158 -25.08 4.55 -12.51
N ASP A 159 -24.22 4.56 -13.54
CA ASP A 159 -22.78 4.69 -13.33
C ASP A 159 -22.37 6.17 -13.12
N VAL A 160 -22.86 6.77 -12.04
CA VAL A 160 -22.69 8.20 -11.73
C VAL A 160 -21.22 8.64 -11.60
N PHE A 161 -20.33 7.72 -11.23
CA PHE A 161 -18.88 7.91 -11.17
C PHE A 161 -18.14 7.42 -12.41
N ASN A 162 -18.84 6.89 -13.41
CA ASN A 162 -18.25 6.36 -14.64
C ASN A 162 -17.16 5.28 -14.37
N LEU A 163 -17.39 4.42 -13.38
CA LEU A 163 -16.44 3.39 -12.96
C LEU A 163 -16.26 2.30 -14.02
N ALA A 164 -17.28 2.03 -14.84
CA ALA A 164 -17.14 1.10 -15.97
C ALA A 164 -16.12 1.63 -16.98
N HIS A 165 -16.18 2.93 -17.29
CA HIS A 165 -15.24 3.58 -18.19
C HIS A 165 -13.83 3.68 -17.62
N ILE A 166 -13.71 3.95 -16.30
CA ILE A 166 -12.43 3.85 -15.59
C ILE A 166 -11.80 2.49 -15.88
N ASN A 167 -12.51 1.40 -15.59
CA ASN A 167 -11.98 0.04 -15.73
C ASN A 167 -11.53 -0.29 -17.17
N LEU A 168 -12.23 0.19 -18.20
CA LEU A 168 -11.80 0.01 -19.59
C LEU A 168 -10.44 0.67 -19.86
N HIS A 169 -10.27 1.93 -19.48
CA HIS A 169 -9.02 2.65 -19.68
C HIS A 169 -7.88 2.18 -18.77
N LEU A 170 -8.19 1.66 -17.58
CA LEU A 170 -7.16 1.08 -16.70
C LEU A 170 -6.52 -0.15 -17.34
N VAL A 171 -7.27 -0.94 -18.12
CA VAL A 171 -6.71 -2.09 -18.84
C VAL A 171 -5.71 -1.63 -19.89
N GLU A 172 -6.10 -0.68 -20.75
CA GLU A 172 -5.21 -0.13 -21.79
C GLU A 172 -3.92 0.44 -21.18
N PHE A 173 -4.05 1.17 -20.06
CA PHE A 173 -2.92 1.73 -19.35
C PHE A 173 -1.98 0.65 -18.79
N ILE A 174 -2.54 -0.40 -18.17
CA ILE A 174 -1.74 -1.48 -17.60
C ILE A 174 -1.05 -2.30 -18.70
N GLU A 175 -1.68 -2.50 -19.86
CA GLU A 175 -1.06 -3.15 -21.01
C GLU A 175 0.11 -2.33 -21.56
N GLU A 176 -0.07 -1.01 -21.75
CA GLU A 176 0.97 -0.08 -22.16
C GLU A 176 2.14 -0.09 -21.16
N PHE A 177 1.82 -0.01 -19.87
CA PHE A 177 2.79 -0.07 -18.78
C PHE A 177 3.56 -1.40 -18.80
N ALA A 178 2.87 -2.52 -18.94
CA ALA A 178 3.48 -3.85 -18.97
C ALA A 178 4.44 -4.03 -20.13
N TRP A 179 4.06 -3.52 -21.31
CA TRP A 179 4.94 -3.51 -22.47
C TRP A 179 6.20 -2.65 -22.24
N ASN A 180 6.04 -1.45 -21.68
CA ASN A 180 7.16 -0.57 -21.34
C ASN A 180 8.09 -1.19 -20.29
N TRP A 181 7.53 -1.81 -19.24
CA TRP A 181 8.29 -2.49 -18.19
C TRP A 181 9.10 -3.66 -18.75
N LYS A 182 8.46 -4.51 -19.56
CA LYS A 182 9.12 -5.66 -20.20
C LYS A 182 10.18 -5.23 -21.20
N SER A 183 9.91 -4.24 -22.03
CA SER A 183 10.88 -3.77 -23.02
C SER A 183 12.10 -3.11 -22.39
N ARG A 184 11.93 -2.40 -21.26
CA ARG A 184 13.02 -1.70 -20.57
C ARG A 184 13.85 -2.61 -19.67
N PHE A 185 13.21 -3.51 -18.92
CA PHE A 185 13.87 -4.31 -17.88
C PHE A 185 13.92 -5.82 -18.19
N GLY A 186 13.25 -6.27 -19.25
CA GLY A 186 13.17 -7.69 -19.60
C GLY A 186 12.27 -8.52 -18.67
N LEU A 187 11.40 -7.86 -17.89
CA LEU A 187 10.59 -8.51 -16.85
C LEU A 187 9.13 -8.61 -17.26
N ASP A 188 8.56 -9.80 -17.07
CA ASP A 188 7.10 -9.96 -17.06
C ASP A 188 6.56 -9.52 -15.70
N ILE A 189 5.43 -8.80 -15.72
CA ILE A 189 4.76 -8.36 -14.49
C ILE A 189 3.93 -9.52 -13.93
N ASN A 190 4.10 -9.79 -12.63
CA ASN A 190 3.31 -10.80 -11.91
C ASN A 190 2.40 -10.20 -10.84
N GLY A 191 2.42 -8.87 -10.67
CA GLY A 191 1.58 -8.17 -9.73
C GLY A 191 1.72 -6.66 -9.80
N PHE A 192 0.86 -5.96 -9.07
CA PHE A 192 0.93 -4.51 -8.93
C PHE A 192 0.60 -4.12 -7.49
N ALA A 193 1.40 -3.24 -6.90
CA ALA A 193 0.95 -2.49 -5.74
C ALA A 193 0.25 -1.21 -6.21
N VAL A 194 -0.99 -1.01 -5.78
CA VAL A 194 -1.78 0.12 -6.25
C VAL A 194 -1.80 1.23 -5.21
N HIS A 195 -1.24 2.38 -5.57
CA HIS A 195 -1.24 3.58 -4.73
C HIS A 195 -2.58 4.32 -4.82
N GLY A 196 -3.06 4.83 -3.68
CA GLY A 196 -4.28 5.64 -3.59
C GLY A 196 -4.05 7.10 -3.89
N ASN A 197 -5.11 7.89 -3.75
CA ASN A 197 -4.96 9.33 -3.74
C ASN A 197 -5.79 9.91 -2.60
N GLY A 198 -5.60 11.20 -2.34
CA GLY A 198 -6.32 11.91 -1.30
C GLY A 198 -7.75 12.30 -1.68
N LEU A 199 -8.29 11.86 -2.82
CA LEU A 199 -9.63 12.26 -3.29
C LEU A 199 -10.73 11.55 -2.50
N SER A 200 -11.90 12.19 -2.43
CA SER A 200 -13.07 11.71 -1.71
C SER A 200 -13.44 10.26 -2.06
N LEU A 201 -13.38 9.90 -3.36
CA LEU A 201 -13.71 8.55 -3.82
C LEU A 201 -12.69 7.51 -3.31
N ASN A 202 -11.39 7.80 -3.35
CA ASN A 202 -10.34 6.88 -2.88
C ASN A 202 -10.24 6.81 -1.34
N ARG A 203 -10.80 7.80 -0.62
CA ARG A 203 -10.96 7.73 0.84
C ARG A 203 -12.07 6.77 1.26
N LEU A 204 -13.11 6.65 0.44
CA LEU A 204 -14.26 5.79 0.69
C LEU A 204 -14.08 4.38 0.10
N LEU A 205 -13.43 4.30 -1.07
CA LEU A 205 -13.15 3.05 -1.77
C LEU A 205 -11.65 2.84 -1.88
N HIS A 206 -11.19 1.67 -1.42
CA HIS A 206 -9.84 1.22 -1.72
C HIS A 206 -9.64 1.05 -3.23
N ASN A 207 -8.44 1.33 -3.76
CA ASN A 207 -8.19 1.30 -5.20
C ASN A 207 -8.47 -0.04 -5.86
N GLY A 208 -8.31 -1.14 -5.15
CA GLY A 208 -8.66 -2.47 -5.62
C GLY A 208 -10.14 -2.56 -5.98
N VAL A 209 -11.02 -1.94 -5.17
CA VAL A 209 -12.45 -1.85 -5.51
C VAL A 209 -12.65 -1.03 -6.78
N LEU A 210 -11.99 0.13 -6.88
CA LEU A 210 -12.12 1.04 -8.03
C LEU A 210 -11.57 0.43 -9.33
N MET A 211 -10.55 -0.41 -9.23
CA MET A 211 -10.01 -1.19 -10.34
C MET A 211 -10.84 -2.42 -10.69
N ASN A 212 -11.86 -2.76 -9.89
CA ASN A 212 -12.64 -3.99 -10.04
C ASN A 212 -11.72 -5.23 -10.18
N GLN A 213 -11.06 -5.63 -9.09
CA GLN A 213 -10.00 -6.65 -9.09
C GLN A 213 -10.37 -7.94 -9.83
N LEU A 214 -11.63 -8.36 -9.80
CA LEU A 214 -12.08 -9.53 -10.57
C LEU A 214 -11.98 -9.33 -12.08
N PHE A 215 -12.38 -8.15 -12.56
CA PHE A 215 -12.22 -7.79 -13.97
C PHE A 215 -10.74 -7.75 -14.35
N MET A 216 -9.89 -7.18 -13.48
CA MET A 216 -8.45 -7.13 -13.73
C MET A 216 -7.79 -8.51 -13.71
N ALA A 217 -8.21 -9.40 -12.81
CA ALA A 217 -7.69 -10.77 -12.74
C ALA A 217 -8.07 -11.61 -13.97
N ASP A 218 -9.22 -11.35 -14.60
CA ASP A 218 -9.59 -11.96 -15.88
C ASP A 218 -8.70 -11.49 -17.03
N LYS A 219 -8.37 -10.20 -17.06
CA LYS A 219 -7.52 -9.60 -18.10
C LYS A 219 -6.03 -9.88 -17.92
N PHE A 220 -5.58 -9.92 -16.68
CA PHE A 220 -4.20 -10.16 -16.29
C PHE A 220 -4.20 -11.38 -15.38
N PRO A 221 -3.92 -12.58 -15.90
CA PRO A 221 -3.98 -13.83 -15.13
C PRO A 221 -3.08 -13.85 -13.89
N ARG A 222 -2.04 -13.01 -13.89
CA ARG A 222 -1.14 -12.77 -12.76
C ARG A 222 -1.43 -11.43 -12.07
N TYR A 223 -2.68 -10.99 -12.02
CA TYR A 223 -3.03 -9.77 -11.29
C TYR A 223 -2.94 -10.07 -9.79
N PHE A 224 -1.79 -9.75 -9.23
CA PHE A 224 -1.59 -9.77 -7.79
C PHE A 224 -1.66 -8.34 -7.25
N GLU A 225 -2.75 -8.00 -6.58
CA GLU A 225 -2.85 -6.75 -5.85
C GLU A 225 -2.74 -7.03 -4.36
N VAL A 226 -1.85 -6.30 -3.70
CA VAL A 226 -1.46 -6.43 -2.28
C VAL A 226 -2.61 -6.25 -1.28
N HIS A 227 -3.77 -5.78 -1.74
CA HIS A 227 -5.00 -5.68 -0.97
C HIS A 227 -6.13 -6.56 -1.53
N SER A 228 -5.84 -7.44 -2.49
CA SER A 228 -6.81 -8.41 -2.98
C SER A 228 -7.31 -9.32 -1.87
N SER A 229 -8.56 -9.78 -2.01
CA SER A 229 -9.16 -10.74 -1.08
C SER A 229 -8.33 -12.02 -0.95
N LYS A 230 -7.62 -12.44 -2.00
CA LYS A 230 -6.65 -13.55 -1.93
C LYS A 230 -5.59 -13.28 -0.87
N VAL A 231 -4.97 -12.10 -0.88
CA VAL A 231 -3.93 -11.74 0.10
C VAL A 231 -4.50 -11.54 1.49
N ARG A 232 -5.56 -10.74 1.61
CA ARG A 232 -6.14 -10.36 2.91
C ARG A 232 -6.73 -11.53 3.68
N ARG A 233 -7.08 -12.62 3.00
CA ARG A 233 -7.50 -13.87 3.65
C ARG A 233 -6.36 -14.56 4.39
N PHE A 234 -5.13 -14.41 3.92
CA PHE A 234 -3.98 -15.15 4.44
C PHE A 234 -3.02 -14.27 5.22
N LEU A 235 -2.83 -13.02 4.82
CA LEU A 235 -1.91 -12.08 5.44
C LEU A 235 -2.67 -10.93 6.08
N SER A 236 -2.29 -10.62 7.31
CA SER A 236 -2.75 -9.41 7.97
C SER A 236 -1.79 -8.26 7.71
N LEU A 237 -2.33 -7.16 7.20
CA LEU A 237 -1.55 -5.99 6.82
C LEU A 237 -1.20 -5.15 8.05
N TYR A 238 0.09 -4.87 8.19
CA TYR A 238 0.65 -3.88 9.09
C TYR A 238 1.45 -2.87 8.27
N SER A 239 1.05 -1.60 8.29
CA SER A 239 1.77 -0.51 7.61
C SER A 239 2.62 0.26 8.59
N ASP A 240 3.83 0.65 8.17
CA ASP A 240 4.70 1.63 8.84
C ASP A 240 3.99 2.88 9.40
N CYS A 241 2.98 3.41 8.71
CA CYS A 241 2.15 4.54 9.17
C CYS A 241 1.20 4.17 10.33
N THR A 242 0.96 2.89 10.53
CA THR A 242 0.04 2.32 11.53
C THR A 242 0.75 1.57 12.66
N LEU A 243 2.07 1.34 12.57
CA LEU A 243 2.82 0.63 13.59
C LEU A 243 2.87 1.48 14.87
N PRO A 244 2.25 1.04 15.97
CA PRO A 244 2.27 1.80 17.21
C PRO A 244 3.67 1.81 17.82
N TYR A 245 3.93 2.82 18.66
CA TYR A 245 5.21 2.96 19.35
C TYR A 245 5.62 1.73 20.21
N TRP A 246 4.67 0.90 20.63
CA TRP A 246 4.93 -0.30 21.42
C TRP A 246 5.47 -1.47 20.60
N MET A 247 5.39 -1.44 19.26
CA MET A 247 6.10 -2.41 18.42
C MET A 247 7.62 -2.20 18.41
N TRP A 248 8.09 -1.05 18.91
CA TRP A 248 9.52 -0.79 19.13
C TRP A 248 10.05 -1.41 20.43
N ASP A 249 9.17 -1.89 21.31
CA ASP A 249 9.53 -2.67 22.51
C ASP A 249 8.97 -4.09 22.35
N LYS A 250 9.71 -4.95 21.61
CA LYS A 250 9.39 -6.35 21.27
C LYS A 250 7.97 -6.57 20.71
N PRO A 251 7.81 -6.75 19.39
CA PRO A 251 6.48 -6.91 18.81
C PRO A 251 5.86 -8.25 19.24
N SER A 252 4.71 -8.19 19.92
CA SER A 252 3.81 -9.34 20.04
C SER A 252 2.84 -9.30 18.87
N PHE A 253 3.25 -9.88 17.73
CA PHE A 253 2.34 -10.07 16.61
C PHE A 253 1.26 -11.07 17.02
N LYS A 254 0.01 -10.62 17.10
CA LYS A 254 -1.14 -11.46 17.50
C LYS A 254 -1.56 -12.45 16.42
N GLN A 255 -1.01 -12.35 15.22
CA GLN A 255 -1.43 -13.11 14.04
C GLN A 255 -0.28 -13.93 13.48
N ASP A 256 -0.65 -15.12 12.99
CA ASP A 256 0.31 -16.09 12.47
C ASP A 256 0.95 -15.59 11.17
N ASN A 257 0.18 -14.94 10.30
CA ASN A 257 0.66 -14.57 8.97
C ASN A 257 0.57 -13.05 8.73
N LEU A 258 1.69 -12.45 8.33
CA LEU A 258 1.89 -11.00 8.31
C LEU A 258 2.26 -10.50 6.92
N GLN A 259 1.72 -9.33 6.57
CA GLN A 259 2.26 -8.48 5.52
C GLN A 259 2.75 -7.18 6.16
N LEU A 260 4.02 -6.84 5.99
CA LEU A 260 4.59 -5.59 6.47
C LEU A 260 4.81 -4.64 5.29
N LEU A 261 4.06 -3.54 5.25
CA LEU A 261 4.30 -2.43 4.33
C LEU A 261 5.35 -1.48 4.92
N VAL A 262 6.43 -1.28 4.17
CA VAL A 262 7.59 -0.46 4.54
C VAL A 262 7.85 0.55 3.43
N HIS A 263 7.87 1.83 3.77
CA HIS A 263 8.46 2.89 2.98
C HIS A 263 9.86 3.17 3.54
N PRO A 264 10.95 2.74 2.88
CA PRO A 264 12.30 2.81 3.41
C PRO A 264 12.74 4.19 3.94
N ALA A 265 12.25 5.30 3.38
CA ALA A 265 12.53 6.65 3.85
C ALA A 265 11.98 6.93 5.26
N GLN A 266 10.90 6.26 5.66
CA GLN A 266 10.25 6.47 6.95
C GLN A 266 11.01 5.83 8.12
N TRP A 267 11.85 4.85 7.83
CA TRP A 267 12.57 4.06 8.81
C TRP A 267 13.95 4.61 9.16
N ASN A 268 14.28 5.79 8.67
CA ASN A 268 15.46 6.52 9.12
C ASN A 268 15.28 6.88 10.61
N ASP A 269 16.25 6.49 11.45
CA ASP A 269 16.21 6.67 12.90
C ASP A 269 15.94 8.13 13.33
N ASP A 270 16.43 9.11 12.58
CA ASP A 270 16.13 10.53 12.84
C ASP A 270 14.63 10.84 12.68
N LYS A 271 13.98 10.26 11.67
CA LYS A 271 12.54 10.43 11.41
C LYS A 271 11.72 9.67 12.46
N ILE A 272 12.17 8.46 12.84
CA ILE A 272 11.55 7.69 13.93
C ILE A 272 11.65 8.46 15.26
N GLN A 273 12.81 9.02 15.60
CA GLN A 273 13.00 9.78 16.83
C GLN A 273 12.12 11.03 16.88
N LYS A 274 12.00 11.77 15.76
CA LYS A 274 11.07 12.89 15.65
C LYS A 274 9.62 12.46 15.89
N CYS A 275 9.20 11.32 15.32
CA CYS A 275 7.87 10.76 15.53
C CYS A 275 7.65 10.32 17.00
N LYS A 276 8.66 9.70 17.63
CA LYS A 276 8.64 9.34 19.06
C LYS A 276 8.48 10.57 19.94
N ALA A 277 9.23 11.65 19.68
CA ALA A 277 9.12 12.90 20.42
C ALA A 277 7.73 13.55 20.28
N ALA A 278 7.20 13.62 19.06
CA ALA A 278 5.87 14.18 18.78
C ALA A 278 4.75 13.36 19.47
N SER A 279 4.83 12.03 19.44
CA SER A 279 3.86 11.15 20.09
C SER A 279 3.88 11.26 21.62
N THR A 280 5.07 11.44 22.21
CA THR A 280 5.25 11.65 23.66
C THR A 280 4.63 12.98 24.10
N GLN A 281 4.82 14.06 23.33
CA GLN A 281 4.16 15.35 23.59
C GLN A 281 2.62 15.25 23.50
N LEU A 282 2.10 14.48 22.55
CA LEU A 282 0.66 14.22 22.44
C LEU A 282 0.13 13.40 23.62
N GLN A 283 0.84 12.38 24.10
CA GLN A 283 0.44 11.62 25.30
C GLN A 283 0.47 12.48 26.58
N ILE A 284 1.43 13.40 26.71
CA ILE A 284 1.47 14.37 27.82
C ILE A 284 0.25 15.31 27.75
N SER A 285 -0.13 15.78 26.56
CA SER A 285 -1.33 16.62 26.39
C SER A 285 -2.64 15.88 26.72
N LYS A 286 -2.70 14.56 26.47
CA LYS A 286 -3.86 13.71 26.82
C LYS A 286 -3.98 13.40 28.30
N ARG A 287 -2.89 13.35 29.06
CA ARG A 287 -2.94 13.23 30.54
C ARG A 287 -3.63 14.43 31.20
N HIS A 288 -3.80 15.56 30.50
CA HIS A 288 -4.56 16.71 30.98
C HIS A 288 -6.03 16.73 30.51
N LEU A 289 -6.47 15.75 29.72
CA LEU A 289 -7.85 15.61 29.26
C LEU A 289 -8.37 14.22 29.65
N ASN A 290 -8.78 14.09 30.92
CA ASN A 290 -9.56 12.95 31.39
C ASN A 290 -10.94 12.95 30.72
N TYR A 291 -11.12 12.13 29.68
CA TYR A 291 -12.43 11.71 29.22
C TYR A 291 -12.57 10.18 29.38
N PRO A 292 -13.56 9.70 30.14
CA PRO A 292 -13.81 8.27 30.29
C PRO A 292 -14.68 7.84 29.11
N TYR A 293 -14.18 7.01 28.20
CA TYR A 293 -14.93 6.01 27.40
C TYR A 293 -13.97 5.48 26.33
N ALA A 294 -13.27 4.39 26.64
CA ALA A 294 -12.57 3.57 25.65
C ALA A 294 -13.43 2.31 25.44
N ALA A 295 -14.03 2.17 24.26
CA ALA A 295 -14.61 0.91 23.83
C ALA A 295 -13.50 0.02 23.24
N PRO A 296 -13.59 -1.32 23.34
CA PRO A 296 -12.52 -2.24 22.95
C PRO A 296 -12.35 -2.32 21.42
N LEU A 297 -11.12 -2.53 21.00
CA LEU A 297 -10.61 -2.51 19.62
C LEU A 297 -10.84 -3.83 18.85
N ASP A 298 -11.92 -4.55 19.14
CA ASP A 298 -12.25 -5.83 18.49
C ASP A 298 -13.59 -5.70 17.76
N THR A 299 -13.57 -5.20 16.52
CA THR A 299 -14.65 -5.40 15.54
C THR A 299 -14.16 -5.09 14.13
N ILE A 300 -13.55 -6.10 13.50
CA ILE A 300 -13.47 -6.18 12.03
C ILE A 300 -14.79 -6.78 11.56
N ILE A 301 -15.77 -5.96 11.19
CA ILE A 301 -16.98 -6.43 10.52
C ILE A 301 -17.44 -5.41 9.45
N ASN A 302 -17.31 -5.82 8.18
CA ASN A 302 -18.08 -5.38 7.00
C ASN A 302 -17.89 -3.92 6.49
N PRO A 303 -17.42 -3.70 5.24
CA PRO A 303 -17.25 -2.34 4.68
C PRO A 303 -18.56 -1.54 4.59
N ILE A 304 -19.72 -2.21 4.61
CA ILE A 304 -21.05 -1.57 4.56
C ILE A 304 -21.50 -1.08 5.95
N HIS A 305 -20.96 -1.62 7.05
CA HIS A 305 -21.36 -1.16 8.39
C HIS A 305 -20.69 0.14 8.84
N PHE A 306 -19.59 0.54 8.20
CA PHE A 306 -18.89 1.79 8.53
C PHE A 306 -19.67 3.05 8.10
N ILE A 307 -20.58 2.93 7.13
CA ILE A 307 -21.37 4.07 6.67
C ILE A 307 -22.56 4.36 7.62
N ASN A 308 -22.87 3.47 8.56
CA ASN A 308 -23.98 3.66 9.52
C ASN A 308 -23.54 4.02 10.96
N SER A 309 -22.26 3.92 11.33
CA SER A 309 -21.79 4.40 12.64
C SER A 309 -21.27 5.84 12.55
N LYS A 310 -22.22 6.79 12.50
CA LYS A 310 -22.11 8.21 12.91
C LYS A 310 -20.73 8.85 12.81
N LEU A 311 -20.56 9.77 11.84
CA LEU A 311 -19.82 11.05 11.94
C LEU A 311 -18.82 11.16 13.12
N GLY A 312 -17.83 10.28 13.14
CA GLY A 312 -16.77 10.25 14.13
C GLY A 312 -15.54 10.88 13.52
N ARG A 313 -15.36 12.19 13.74
CA ARG A 313 -14.09 12.85 13.41
C ARG A 313 -12.95 12.12 14.11
N TYR A 314 -12.09 11.45 13.34
CA TYR A 314 -10.79 11.00 13.83
C TYR A 314 -9.82 12.20 13.81
N GLU A 315 -9.76 12.95 14.91
CA GLU A 315 -8.69 13.95 15.17
C GLU A 315 -7.29 13.30 15.34
N TYR A 316 -7.16 11.99 15.12
CA TYR A 316 -5.90 11.27 15.20
C TYR A 316 -5.02 11.39 13.95
N GLY A 317 -5.58 11.80 12.80
CA GLY A 317 -4.92 11.70 11.50
C GLY A 317 -4.12 12.93 11.06
N GLU A 318 -4.45 14.15 11.50
CA GLU A 318 -3.89 15.36 10.89
C GLU A 318 -2.53 15.78 11.46
N LYS A 319 -2.28 15.61 12.77
CA LYS A 319 -0.97 15.98 13.37
C LYS A 319 0.13 14.94 13.16
N ILE A 320 -0.23 13.68 12.91
CA ILE A 320 0.76 12.65 12.56
C ILE A 320 1.12 12.79 11.07
N LYS A 321 0.16 13.07 10.18
CA LYS A 321 0.41 13.25 8.74
C LYS A 321 1.49 14.30 8.42
N SER A 322 1.58 15.41 9.16
CA SER A 322 2.60 16.43 8.90
C SER A 322 4.04 15.94 9.12
N CYS A 323 4.27 14.88 9.90
CA CYS A 323 5.61 14.33 10.09
C CYS A 323 6.02 13.30 9.01
N TYR A 324 5.05 12.75 8.26
CA TYR A 324 5.29 11.68 7.29
C TYR A 324 5.41 12.18 5.84
N TYR A 325 4.78 13.31 5.53
CA TYR A 325 4.68 13.86 4.16
C TYR A 325 5.52 15.12 3.89
N GLU A 326 6.34 15.57 4.85
CA GLU A 326 7.44 16.51 4.60
C GLU A 326 8.72 15.80 4.15
#